data_AF-A0A7S2F1F7-F1
#
_entry.id   AF-A0A7S2F1F7-F1
#
_cell.length_a   1.000
_cell.length_b   1.000
_cell.length_c   1.000
_cell.angle_alpha   90.00
_cell.angle_beta   90.00
_cell.angle_gamma   90.00
#
_symmetry.space_group_name_H-M   'P 1'
#
loop_
_entity.id
_entity.type
_entity.pdbx_description
1 polymer ?
#
loop_
_entity_poly.entity_id
_entity_poly.type
_entity_poly.pdbx_seq_one_letter_code
_entity_poly.pdbx_strand_id
1 'polypeptide(L)'
;TTQEQEQEEEEDLEEGGGTQFVDLSTACTLLPDHNARPMYVLPTMRVLLEATHPLRKAAYDFLVFVAEPVRRPEFLHEYRLTRASVASAMALFGLEATAIIDVLRKLSKVKLDSSVVRFVQSCERHAGRAKVVLD
;
A
#
# COMPACT_ATOMS: atom_id res chain seq x y z
N THR A 1 0.41 -20.82 18.09
CA THR A 1 0.47 -19.39 18.47
C THR A 1 1.72 -18.66 18.03
N THR A 2 2.95 -19.19 18.13
CA THR A 2 4.14 -18.55 17.50
C THR A 2 4.39 -19.06 16.08
N GLN A 3 4.22 -20.36 15.86
CA GLN A 3 4.44 -21.02 14.56
C GLN A 3 3.41 -20.68 13.48
N GLU A 4 2.19 -20.27 13.86
CA GLU A 4 1.14 -19.87 12.90
C GLU A 4 1.37 -18.43 12.40
N GLN A 5 1.99 -17.57 13.22
CA GLN A 5 2.32 -16.19 12.84
C GLN A 5 3.54 -16.15 11.91
N GLU A 6 4.54 -17.00 12.17
CA GLU A 6 5.70 -17.16 11.29
C GLU A 6 5.31 -17.81 9.95
N GLN A 7 4.35 -18.73 9.94
CA GLN A 7 3.82 -19.33 8.69
C GLN A 7 3.02 -18.34 7.84
N GLU A 8 2.23 -17.44 8.45
CA GLU A 8 1.52 -16.37 7.71
C GLU A 8 2.50 -15.30 7.16
N GLU A 9 3.62 -15.03 7.84
CA GLU A 9 4.67 -14.13 7.36
C GLU A 9 5.53 -14.74 6.24
N GLU A 10 5.78 -16.06 6.26
CA GLU A 10 6.48 -16.77 5.18
C GLU A 10 5.62 -16.95 3.92
N GLU A 11 4.29 -17.12 4.03
CA GLU A 11 3.40 -17.20 2.87
C GLU A 11 3.35 -15.90 2.03
N ASP A 12 3.57 -14.73 2.65
CA ASP A 12 3.61 -13.43 1.94
C ASP A 12 4.90 -13.24 1.09
N LEU A 13 5.91 -14.12 1.23
CA LEU A 13 7.19 -14.05 0.51
C LEU A 13 7.28 -14.96 -0.72
N GLU A 14 6.33 -15.87 -0.94
CA GLU A 14 6.33 -16.77 -2.10
C GLU A 14 5.04 -16.64 -2.95
N GLU A 15 4.93 -15.57 -3.73
CA GLU A 15 4.18 -15.65 -4.99
C GLU A 15 5.13 -15.70 -6.18
N GLY A 16 5.16 -16.90 -6.76
CA GLY A 16 6.03 -17.35 -7.85
C GLY A 16 6.17 -16.36 -9.00
N GLY A 17 7.41 -16.22 -9.46
CA GLY A 17 7.84 -15.42 -10.61
C GLY A 17 7.36 -15.95 -11.97
N GLY A 18 6.13 -16.45 -12.07
CA GLY A 18 5.38 -16.43 -13.32
C GLY A 18 4.64 -15.10 -13.37
N THR A 19 5.14 -14.12 -14.12
CA THR A 19 4.40 -12.87 -14.35
C THR A 19 3.17 -13.18 -15.18
N GLN A 20 2.08 -13.55 -14.50
CA GLN A 20 0.77 -13.60 -15.13
C GLN A 20 0.48 -12.19 -15.64
N PHE A 21 0.29 -12.07 -16.95
CA PHE A 21 -0.07 -10.80 -17.55
C PHE A 21 -1.42 -10.35 -16.98
N VAL A 22 -1.43 -9.21 -16.29
CA VAL A 22 -2.64 -8.59 -15.76
C VAL A 22 -2.97 -7.38 -16.63
N ASP A 23 -4.11 -7.43 -17.31
CA ASP A 23 -4.61 -6.28 -18.06
C ASP A 23 -5.20 -5.23 -17.12
N LEU A 24 -4.53 -4.09 -17.02
CA LEU A 24 -4.95 -2.95 -16.19
C LEU A 24 -5.72 -1.89 -16.97
N SER A 25 -5.87 -2.03 -18.29
CA SER A 25 -6.51 -1.01 -19.15
C SER A 25 -7.97 -0.75 -18.76
N THR A 26 -8.66 -1.76 -18.25
CA THR A 26 -10.06 -1.68 -17.81
C THR A 26 -10.19 -1.35 -16.31
N ALA A 27 -9.21 -1.75 -15.50
CA ALA A 27 -9.24 -1.57 -14.05
C ALA A 27 -8.73 -0.19 -13.61
N CYS A 28 -7.89 0.47 -14.41
CA CYS A 28 -7.22 1.72 -14.05
C CYS A 28 -7.75 2.92 -14.85
N THR A 29 -8.97 3.37 -14.54
CA THR A 29 -9.52 4.60 -15.13
C THR A 29 -8.86 5.84 -14.51
N LEU A 30 -8.31 6.71 -15.36
CA LEU A 30 -7.73 7.99 -14.96
C LEU A 30 -8.81 8.95 -14.44
N LEU A 31 -8.47 9.68 -13.37
CA LEU A 31 -9.29 10.78 -12.87
C LEU A 31 -9.05 12.06 -13.70
N PRO A 32 -10.02 12.98 -13.80
CA PRO A 32 -9.86 14.21 -14.60
C PRO A 32 -8.66 15.08 -14.18
N ASP A 33 -8.27 15.02 -12.90
CA ASP A 33 -7.18 15.77 -12.28
C ASP A 33 -5.89 14.94 -12.11
N HIS A 34 -5.72 13.85 -12.87
CA HIS A 34 -4.59 12.92 -12.74
C HIS A 34 -3.20 13.60 -12.84
N ASN A 35 -3.07 14.73 -13.55
CA ASN A 35 -1.82 15.46 -13.65
C ASN A 35 -1.38 16.12 -12.34
N ALA A 36 -2.31 16.34 -11.39
CA ALA A 36 -2.02 16.93 -10.09
C ALA A 36 -1.70 15.87 -9.02
N ARG A 37 -1.65 14.59 -9.40
CA ARG A 37 -1.57 13.45 -8.49
C ARG A 37 -0.29 12.65 -8.75
N PRO A 38 0.51 12.33 -7.72
CA PRO A 38 1.87 11.83 -7.90
C PRO A 38 1.99 10.33 -8.17
N MET A 39 0.96 9.50 -7.92
CA MET A 39 1.14 8.05 -7.93
C MET A 39 -0.03 7.26 -8.53
N TYR A 40 0.24 6.02 -8.94
CA TYR A 40 -0.77 5.04 -9.35
C TYR A 40 -0.89 3.98 -8.25
N VAL A 41 -2.11 3.74 -7.75
CA VAL A 41 -2.37 2.63 -6.81
C VAL A 41 -3.11 1.53 -7.58
N LEU A 42 -2.46 0.37 -7.70
CA LEU A 42 -2.93 -0.72 -8.56
C LEU A 42 -3.72 -1.77 -7.75
N PRO A 43 -4.65 -2.51 -8.39
CA PRO A 43 -5.39 -3.62 -7.74
C PRO A 43 -4.49 -4.77 -7.25
N THR A 44 -3.24 -4.83 -7.72
CA THR A 44 -2.22 -5.79 -7.32
C THR A 44 -1.47 -5.37 -6.04
N MET A 45 -1.97 -4.38 -5.31
CA MET A 45 -1.32 -3.77 -4.14
C MET A 45 0.03 -3.07 -4.42
N ARG A 46 0.39 -2.92 -5.70
CA ARG A 46 1.56 -2.15 -6.12
C ARG A 46 1.22 -0.66 -6.22
N VAL A 47 2.17 0.18 -5.83
CA VAL A 47 2.08 1.63 -5.95
C VAL A 47 3.25 2.14 -6.76
N LEU A 48 2.96 2.90 -7.82
CA LEU A 48 3.98 3.53 -8.67
C LEU A 48 4.00 5.03 -8.40
N LEU A 49 5.09 5.55 -7.87
CA LEU A 49 5.28 6.96 -7.52
C LEU A 49 6.17 7.64 -8.57
N GLU A 50 5.68 8.72 -9.17
CA GLU A 50 6.46 9.57 -10.08
C GLU A 50 7.46 10.41 -9.29
N ALA A 51 8.75 10.12 -9.46
CA ALA A 51 9.82 10.77 -8.70
C ALA A 51 10.08 12.24 -9.12
N THR A 52 9.54 12.65 -10.26
CA THR A 52 9.64 14.01 -10.79
C THR A 52 8.45 14.89 -10.42
N HIS A 53 7.40 14.33 -9.81
CA HIS A 53 6.18 15.06 -9.50
C HIS A 53 6.38 16.06 -8.34
N PRO A 54 5.82 17.28 -8.38
CA PRO A 54 5.98 18.28 -7.30
C PRO A 54 5.55 17.79 -5.93
N LEU A 55 4.47 17.00 -5.86
CA LEU A 55 3.97 16.38 -4.63
C LEU A 55 4.71 15.12 -4.19
N ARG A 56 5.84 14.76 -4.81
CA ARG A 56 6.60 13.55 -4.46
C ARG A 56 6.90 13.49 -2.97
N LYS A 57 7.34 14.59 -2.35
CA LYS A 57 7.73 14.57 -0.94
C LYS A 57 6.57 14.11 -0.05
N ALA A 58 5.37 14.67 -0.25
CA ALA A 58 4.20 14.29 0.52
C ALA A 58 3.80 12.81 0.30
N ALA A 59 3.86 12.33 -0.95
CA ALA A 59 3.57 10.93 -1.25
C ALA A 59 4.63 9.98 -0.68
N TYR A 60 5.91 10.35 -0.75
CA TYR A 60 7.01 9.59 -0.17
C TYR A 60 6.89 9.49 1.35
N ASP A 61 6.67 10.62 2.04
CA ASP A 61 6.53 10.67 3.49
C ASP A 61 5.35 9.78 3.95
N PHE A 62 4.26 9.74 3.18
CA PHE A 62 3.14 8.83 3.42
C PHE A 62 3.52 7.35 3.18
N LEU A 63 4.09 7.03 2.01
CA LEU A 63 4.40 5.66 1.62
C LEU A 63 5.42 4.98 2.54
N VAL A 64 6.36 5.74 3.12
CA VAL A 64 7.30 5.21 4.11
C VAL A 64 6.59 4.59 5.32
N PHE A 65 5.40 5.08 5.68
CA PHE A 65 4.64 4.55 6.81
C PHE A 65 3.75 3.36 6.43
N VAL A 66 3.23 3.32 5.20
CA VAL A 66 2.14 2.40 4.82
C VAL A 66 2.53 1.33 3.81
N ALA A 67 3.73 1.39 3.22
CA ALA A 67 4.14 0.52 2.12
C ALA A 67 5.64 0.18 2.17
N GLU A 68 5.99 -0.96 1.61
CA GLU A 68 7.38 -1.40 1.46
C GLU A 68 7.97 -0.89 0.14
N PRO A 69 9.21 -0.39 0.11
CA PRO A 69 9.88 -0.04 -1.14
C PRO A 69 10.36 -1.30 -1.88
N VAL A 70 10.02 -1.42 -3.17
CA VAL A 70 10.45 -2.54 -4.03
C VAL A 70 11.61 -2.09 -4.94
N ARG A 71 11.41 -1.00 -5.70
CA ARG A 71 12.39 -0.46 -6.65
C ARG A 71 12.37 1.07 -6.61
N ARG A 72 13.54 1.72 -6.69
CA ARG A 72 13.66 3.20 -6.64
C ARG A 72 14.62 3.76 -7.70
N PRO A 73 14.34 3.53 -9.00
CA PRO A 73 15.09 4.16 -10.09
C PRO A 73 14.78 5.67 -10.18
N GLU A 74 15.51 6.39 -11.02
CA GLU A 74 15.50 7.86 -11.08
C GLU A 74 14.11 8.51 -11.25
N PHE A 75 13.22 7.92 -12.04
CA PHE A 75 11.97 8.57 -12.45
C PHE A 75 10.69 7.95 -11.86
N LEU A 76 10.70 6.67 -11.51
CA LEU A 76 9.48 5.94 -11.11
C LEU A 76 9.78 4.94 -10.02
N HIS A 77 9.32 5.21 -8.80
CA HIS A 77 9.52 4.31 -7.68
C HIS A 77 8.35 3.33 -7.57
N GLU A 78 8.64 2.10 -7.19
CA GLU A 78 7.65 1.07 -6.92
C GLU A 78 7.66 0.71 -5.44
N TYR A 79 6.46 0.71 -4.88
CA TYR A 79 6.17 0.28 -3.52
C TYR A 79 5.11 -0.83 -3.54
N ARG A 80 5.00 -1.58 -2.45
CA ARG A 80 4.01 -2.62 -2.27
C ARG A 80 3.30 -2.44 -0.93
N LEU A 81 1.97 -2.44 -0.97
CA LEU A 81 1.15 -2.56 0.23
C LEU A 81 1.16 -4.03 0.63
N THR A 82 1.66 -4.32 1.83
CA THR A 82 1.66 -5.65 2.43
C THR A 82 0.83 -5.61 3.70
N ARG A 83 0.35 -6.76 4.18
CA ARG A 83 -0.40 -6.80 5.44
C ARG A 83 0.45 -6.26 6.58
N ALA A 84 1.72 -6.66 6.63
CA ALA A 84 2.70 -6.20 7.61
C ALA A 84 2.87 -4.67 7.61
N SER A 85 3.13 -4.06 6.45
CA SER A 85 3.34 -2.60 6.36
C SER A 85 2.09 -1.80 6.71
N VAL A 86 0.92 -2.19 6.20
CA VAL A 86 -0.34 -1.49 6.46
C VAL A 86 -0.79 -1.67 7.91
N ALA A 87 -0.71 -2.88 8.47
CA ALA A 87 -1.03 -3.12 9.87
C ALA A 87 -0.06 -2.38 10.81
N SER A 88 1.23 -2.34 10.48
CA SER A 88 2.22 -1.53 11.21
C SER A 88 1.87 -0.05 11.19
N ALA A 89 1.39 0.45 10.04
CA ALA A 89 0.97 1.84 9.92
C ALA A 89 -0.11 2.22 10.96
N MET A 90 -1.09 1.32 11.12
CA MET A 90 -2.21 1.51 12.04
C MET A 90 -1.78 1.31 13.50
N ALA A 91 -0.99 0.28 13.78
CA ALA A 91 -0.56 -0.06 15.13
C ALA A 91 0.48 0.93 15.70
N LEU A 92 1.47 1.35 14.90
CA LEU A 92 2.60 2.15 15.38
C LEU A 92 2.34 3.66 15.27
N PHE A 93 1.69 4.09 14.19
CA PHE A 93 1.43 5.52 13.94
C PHE A 93 -0.01 5.94 14.24
N GLY A 94 -0.86 5.00 14.68
CA GLY A 94 -2.24 5.27 15.08
C GLY A 94 -3.14 5.72 13.92
N LEU A 95 -2.81 5.34 12.68
CA LEU A 95 -3.62 5.65 11.51
C LEU A 95 -4.87 4.76 11.47
N GLU A 96 -6.02 5.32 11.12
CA GLU A 96 -7.22 4.54 10.81
C GLU A 96 -7.19 4.07 9.34
N ALA A 97 -7.81 2.93 9.02
CA ALA A 97 -7.87 2.46 7.64
C ALA A 97 -8.55 3.48 6.71
N THR A 98 -9.59 4.15 7.21
CA THR A 98 -10.29 5.25 6.52
C THR A 98 -9.32 6.35 6.11
N ALA A 99 -8.46 6.80 7.03
CA ALA A 99 -7.46 7.83 6.76
C ALA A 99 -6.44 7.37 5.70
N ILE A 100 -5.94 6.13 5.80
CA ILE A 100 -5.03 5.56 4.79
C ILE A 100 -5.70 5.54 3.42
N ILE A 101 -6.94 5.04 3.34
CA ILE A 101 -7.72 4.96 2.10
C ILE A 101 -7.94 6.35 1.50
N ASP A 102 -8.25 7.35 2.32
CA ASP A 102 -8.51 8.71 1.84
C ASP A 102 -7.25 9.39 1.31
N VAL A 103 -6.09 9.15 1.93
CA VAL A 103 -4.80 9.62 1.41
C VAL A 103 -4.45 8.91 0.10
N LEU A 104 -4.62 7.57 0.04
CA LEU A 104 -4.44 6.80 -1.20
C LEU A 104 -5.34 7.34 -2.32
N ARG A 105 -6.62 7.61 -2.04
CA ARG A 105 -7.57 8.21 -2.99
C ARG A 105 -7.17 9.60 -3.43
N LYS A 106 -6.61 10.42 -2.54
CA LYS A 106 -6.20 11.81 -2.86
C LYS A 106 -4.97 11.84 -3.75
N LEU A 107 -4.02 10.93 -3.52
CA LEU A 107 -2.74 10.89 -4.21
C LEU A 107 -2.75 10.01 -5.47
N SER A 108 -3.71 9.09 -5.60
CA SER A 108 -3.81 8.19 -6.76
C SER A 108 -4.38 8.88 -8.00
N LYS A 109 -3.67 8.79 -9.13
CA LYS A 109 -4.10 9.22 -10.46
C LYS A 109 -5.31 8.48 -11.00
N VAL A 110 -5.44 7.22 -10.59
CA VAL A 110 -6.52 6.33 -11.01
C VAL A 110 -7.50 6.16 -9.87
N LYS A 111 -8.76 5.85 -10.21
CA LYS A 111 -9.76 5.49 -9.21
C LYS A 111 -9.25 4.29 -8.40
N LEU A 112 -9.33 4.41 -7.08
CA LEU A 112 -8.92 3.33 -6.18
C LEU A 112 -9.89 2.14 -6.34
N ASP A 113 -9.34 0.97 -6.65
CA ASP A 113 -10.14 -0.24 -6.81
C ASP A 113 -10.70 -0.74 -5.47
N SER A 114 -11.85 -1.40 -5.52
CA SER A 114 -12.50 -1.95 -4.33
C SER A 114 -11.67 -3.03 -3.62
N SER A 115 -10.81 -3.76 -4.34
CA SER A 115 -9.85 -4.71 -3.77
C SER A 115 -8.88 -4.03 -2.80
N VAL A 116 -8.33 -2.88 -3.17
CA VAL A 116 -7.41 -2.11 -2.32
C VAL A 116 -8.11 -1.60 -1.07
N VAL A 117 -9.33 -1.10 -1.21
CA VAL A 117 -10.14 -0.65 -0.06
C VAL A 117 -10.39 -1.80 0.91
N ARG A 118 -10.84 -2.95 0.41
CA ARG A 118 -11.08 -4.14 1.26
C ARG A 118 -9.79 -4.66 1.88
N PHE A 119 -8.68 -4.64 1.14
CA PHE A 119 -7.37 -5.06 1.64
C PHE A 119 -6.96 -4.24 2.85
N VAL A 120 -6.96 -2.90 2.73
CA VAL A 120 -6.57 -2.00 3.83
C VAL A 120 -7.50 -2.18 5.04
N GLN A 121 -8.83 -2.26 4.82
CA GLN A 121 -9.80 -2.52 5.89
C GLN A 121 -9.57 -3.88 6.58
N SER A 122 -9.20 -4.91 5.81
CA SER A 122 -8.98 -6.25 6.37
C SER A 122 -7.76 -6.32 7.30
N CYS A 123 -6.82 -5.39 7.14
CA CYS A 123 -5.62 -5.29 7.98
C CYS A 123 -5.94 -4.74 9.39
N GLU A 124 -7.06 -4.02 9.60
CA GLU A 124 -7.43 -3.48 10.92
C GLU A 124 -7.58 -4.58 11.98
N ARG A 125 -8.10 -5.75 11.58
CA ARG A 125 -8.31 -6.89 12.49
C ARG A 125 -7.01 -7.42 13.10
N HIS A 126 -5.87 -7.17 12.46
CA HIS A 126 -4.56 -7.68 12.85
C HIS A 126 -3.75 -6.67 13.68
N ALA A 127 -4.07 -5.38 13.64
CA ALA A 127 -3.35 -4.32 14.35
C ALA A 127 -3.58 -4.29 15.88
N GLY A 128 -4.60 -5.01 16.38
CA GLY A 128 -5.16 -4.82 17.73
C GLY A 128 -4.70 -5.76 18.86
N ARG A 129 -3.58 -6.49 18.76
CA ARG A 129 -3.26 -7.56 19.75
C ARG A 129 -2.01 -7.41 20.61
N ALA A 130 -1.20 -6.36 20.49
CA ALA A 130 0.01 -6.23 21.30
C ALA A 130 0.02 -4.96 22.15
N LYS A 131 -0.72 -4.96 23.27
CA LYS A 131 -0.45 -4.05 24.39
C LYS A 131 0.39 -4.82 25.42
N VAL A 132 1.70 -4.86 25.22
CA VAL A 132 2.63 -5.40 26.23
C VAL A 132 2.81 -4.32 27.29
N VAL A 133 2.19 -4.53 28.46
CA VAL A 133 2.51 -3.78 29.67
C VAL A 133 3.76 -4.43 30.25
N LEU A 134 4.87 -3.70 30.31
CA LEU A 134 6.03 -4.09 31.10
C LEU A 134 5.80 -3.52 32.50
N ASP A 135 5.53 -4.40 33.47
CA ASP A 135 5.63 -4.10 34.90
C ASP A 135 7.03 -4.43 35.42
#